data_AF-J3MJI0-F1
#
_entry.id   AF-J3MJI0-F1
#
_cell.length_a   1.000
_cell.length_b   1.000
_cell.length_c   1.000
_cell.angle_alpha   90.00
_cell.angle_beta   90.00
_cell.angle_gamma   90.00
#
_symmetry.space_group_name_H-M   'P 1'
#
loop_
_entity.id
_entity.type
_entity.pdbx_description
1 polymer ?
#
loop_
_entity_poly.entity_id
_entity_poly.type
_entity_poly.pdbx_seq_one_letter_code
_entity_poly.pdbx_strand_id
1 'polypeptide(L)'
;MSGELVEFAEGTRGIALNLESKNVGIVLMGDGLMIQEGSFVKATGRIAQIPVSEAYLGRVINALAKPIDGRGEIVASESRLIESPAPGIISRRSVYEPLQTGLIAIDSMIPIGRGQRELIIGDRQTGKTSGCYTEQYAN
;
A
#
# COMPACT_ATOMS: atom_id res chain seq x y z
N MET A 1 11.64 -6.30 16.88
CA MET A 1 12.34 -5.36 15.97
C MET A 1 11.39 -4.21 15.67
N SER A 2 11.88 -2.99 15.37
CA SER A 2 10.95 -1.90 15.01
C SER A 2 10.40 -2.16 13.60
N GLY A 3 9.10 -1.96 13.40
CA GLY A 3 8.42 -2.28 12.15
C GLY A 3 8.16 -3.78 11.94
N GLU A 4 8.24 -4.59 12.99
CA GLU A 4 7.99 -6.04 12.91
C GLU A 4 6.48 -6.36 12.89
N LEU A 5 6.10 -7.35 12.09
CA LEU A 5 4.77 -7.94 12.14
C LEU A 5 4.62 -8.85 13.36
N VAL A 6 3.52 -8.66 14.07
CA VAL A 6 3.13 -9.52 15.20
C VAL A 6 1.74 -10.08 14.95
N GLU A 7 1.48 -11.24 15.53
CA GLU A 7 0.20 -11.95 15.42
C GLU A 7 -0.35 -12.23 16.82
N PHE A 8 -1.59 -11.83 17.04
CA PHE A 8 -2.32 -12.10 18.27
C PHE A 8 -2.92 -13.50 18.21
N ALA A 9 -3.22 -14.11 19.36
CA ALA A 9 -3.79 -15.47 19.44
C ALA A 9 -5.08 -15.67 18.61
N GLU A 10 -5.86 -14.60 18.42
CA GLU A 10 -7.07 -14.59 17.58
C GLU A 10 -6.77 -14.56 16.06
N GLY A 11 -5.53 -14.26 15.66
CA GLY A 11 -5.12 -14.09 14.26
C GLY A 11 -5.11 -12.63 13.77
N THR A 12 -5.53 -11.67 14.60
CA THR A 12 -5.34 -10.24 14.31
C THR A 12 -3.85 -9.93 14.17
N ARG A 13 -3.48 -9.17 13.13
CA ARG A 13 -2.10 -8.75 12.90
C ARG A 13 -1.87 -7.34 13.42
N GLY A 14 -0.64 -7.07 13.85
CA GLY A 14 -0.21 -5.72 14.23
C GLY A 14 1.22 -5.43 13.77
N ILE A 15 1.61 -4.15 13.86
CA ILE A 15 2.98 -3.70 13.62
C ILE A 15 3.53 -3.13 14.92
N ALA A 16 4.68 -3.65 15.37
CA ALA A 16 5.41 -3.09 16.51
C ALA A 16 6.10 -1.79 16.10
N LEU A 17 5.64 -0.64 16.62
CA LEU A 17 6.18 0.67 16.26
C LEU A 17 7.02 1.28 17.38
N ASN A 18 6.54 1.22 18.63
CA ASN A 18 7.24 1.81 19.77
C ASN A 18 7.90 0.71 20.59
N LEU A 19 9.21 0.79 20.80
CA LEU A 19 9.97 -0.17 21.59
C LEU A 19 10.51 0.56 22.83
N GLU A 20 9.88 0.32 23.98
CA GLU A 20 10.32 0.87 25.25
C GLU A 20 11.01 -0.20 26.09
N SER A 21 11.71 0.21 27.15
CA SER A 21 12.46 -0.72 28.00
C SER A 21 11.59 -1.76 28.71
N LYS A 22 10.29 -1.49 28.88
CA LYS A 22 9.36 -2.34 29.65
C LYS A 22 8.10 -2.77 28.87
N ASN A 23 7.85 -2.19 27.70
CA ASN A 23 6.67 -2.46 26.90
C ASN A 23 6.96 -2.28 25.41
N VAL A 24 6.05 -2.77 24.58
CA VAL A 24 6.09 -2.59 23.13
C VAL A 24 4.72 -2.08 22.68
N GLY A 25 4.70 -0.92 22.02
CA GLY A 25 3.52 -0.34 21.40
C GLY A 25 3.27 -0.94 20.03
N ILE A 26 2.14 -1.63 19.89
CA ILE A 26 1.71 -2.31 18.66
C ILE A 26 0.49 -1.58 18.10
N VAL A 27 0.55 -1.18 16.82
CA VAL A 27 -0.63 -0.72 16.08
C VAL A 27 -1.35 -1.92 15.49
N LEU A 28 -2.64 -2.03 15.79
CA LEU A 28 -3.50 -3.12 15.30
C LEU A 28 -3.93 -2.87 13.87
N MET A 29 -3.93 -3.93 13.05
CA MET A 29 -4.39 -3.91 11.67
C MET A 29 -5.69 -4.72 11.54
N GLY A 30 -6.70 -4.28 12.30
CA GLY A 30 -8.03 -4.89 12.42
C GLY A 30 -8.82 -4.25 13.58
N ASP A 31 -10.01 -4.80 13.88
CA ASP A 31 -10.91 -4.20 14.87
C ASP A 31 -10.48 -4.42 16.32
N GLY A 32 -9.67 -5.46 16.59
CA GLY A 32 -9.07 -5.72 17.90
C GLY A 32 -10.07 -6.03 19.03
N LEU A 33 -11.34 -6.29 18.71
CA LEU A 33 -12.43 -6.39 19.68
C LEU A 33 -12.28 -7.55 20.69
N MET A 34 -11.58 -8.62 20.32
CA MET A 34 -11.37 -9.79 21.19
C MET A 34 -10.02 -9.76 21.91
N ILE A 35 -9.20 -8.72 21.70
CA ILE A 35 -7.91 -8.58 22.36
C ILE A 35 -8.15 -8.05 23.78
N GLN A 36 -7.73 -8.85 24.75
CA GLN A 36 -7.86 -8.53 26.17
C GLN A 36 -6.49 -8.50 26.86
N GLU A 37 -6.42 -7.90 28.04
CA GLU A 37 -5.23 -7.97 28.88
C GLU A 37 -4.84 -9.43 29.15
N GLY A 38 -3.54 -9.72 29.06
CA GLY A 38 -3.02 -11.09 29.17
C GLY A 38 -3.12 -11.93 27.90
N SER A 39 -3.68 -11.41 26.80
CA SER A 39 -3.68 -12.09 25.51
C SER A 39 -2.25 -12.33 25.01
N PHE A 40 -2.01 -13.53 24.48
CA PHE A 40 -0.72 -13.86 23.91
C PHE A 40 -0.51 -13.18 22.55
N VAL A 41 0.69 -12.64 22.39
CA VAL A 41 1.20 -12.07 21.12
C VAL A 41 2.42 -12.88 20.71
N LYS A 42 2.47 -13.23 19.43
CA LYS A 42 3.59 -13.93 18.82
C LYS A 42 4.33 -13.00 17.85
N ALA A 43 5.63 -12.89 18.05
CA ALA A 43 6.53 -12.27 17.10
C ALA A 43 6.65 -13.16 15.84
N THR A 44 6.48 -12.58 14.65
CA THR A 44 6.63 -13.33 13.39
C THR A 44 8.10 -13.38 12.92
N GLY A 45 8.98 -12.54 13.48
CA GLY A 45 10.37 -12.40 13.06
C GLY A 45 10.53 -11.75 11.68
N ARG A 46 9.45 -11.23 11.10
CA ARG A 46 9.43 -10.61 9.77
C ARG A 46 9.11 -9.12 9.91
N ILE A 47 9.92 -8.29 9.25
CA ILE A 47 9.58 -6.88 9.05
C ILE A 47 8.28 -6.80 8.25
N ALA A 48 7.48 -5.76 8.48
CA ALA A 48 6.26 -5.47 7.77
C ALA A 48 6.43 -5.65 6.25
N GLN A 49 5.83 -6.72 5.73
CA GLN A 49 5.92 -7.14 4.34
C GLN A 49 4.59 -7.67 3.84
N ILE A 50 4.33 -7.48 2.55
CA ILE A 50 3.12 -7.93 1.86
C ILE A 50 3.49 -8.83 0.68
N PRO A 51 2.65 -9.84 0.38
CA PRO A 51 2.80 -10.62 -0.85
C PRO A 51 2.62 -9.74 -2.09
N VAL A 52 3.37 -10.03 -3.15
CA VAL A 52 3.27 -9.36 -4.45
C VAL A 52 3.22 -10.42 -5.56
N SER A 53 2.43 -10.16 -6.60
CA SER A 53 2.22 -11.07 -7.73
C SER A 53 1.44 -10.38 -8.84
N GLU A 54 1.61 -10.81 -10.08
CA GLU A 54 0.72 -10.44 -11.20
C GLU A 54 -0.72 -10.95 -10.97
N ALA A 55 -0.90 -11.98 -10.12
CA ALA A 55 -2.21 -12.53 -9.77
C ALA A 55 -3.14 -11.53 -9.02
N TYR A 56 -2.61 -10.38 -8.58
CA TYR A 56 -3.39 -9.31 -7.98
C TYR A 56 -4.11 -8.43 -9.02
N LEU A 57 -3.71 -8.47 -10.30
CA LEU A 57 -4.35 -7.68 -11.35
C LEU A 57 -5.83 -8.03 -11.48
N GLY A 58 -6.70 -7.02 -11.46
CA GLY A 58 -8.15 -7.18 -11.55
C GLY A 58 -8.83 -7.72 -10.28
N ARG A 59 -8.10 -7.82 -9.16
CA ARG A 59 -8.62 -8.20 -7.84
C ARG A 59 -8.85 -6.98 -6.97
N VAL A 60 -9.76 -7.08 -6.00
CA VAL A 60 -9.92 -6.06 -4.94
C VAL A 60 -9.37 -6.61 -3.63
N ILE A 61 -8.40 -5.90 -3.06
CA ILE A 61 -7.68 -6.29 -1.84
C ILE A 61 -7.75 -5.20 -0.77
N ASN A 62 -7.53 -5.60 0.47
CA ASN A 62 -7.30 -4.65 1.57
C ASN A 62 -5.80 -4.30 1.71
N ALA A 63 -5.48 -3.43 2.69
CA ALA A 63 -4.11 -2.99 2.97
C ALA A 63 -3.13 -4.11 3.37
N LEU A 64 -3.64 -5.29 3.77
CA LEU A 64 -2.84 -6.48 4.11
C LEU A 64 -2.72 -7.47 2.94
N ALA A 65 -3.09 -7.05 1.73
CA ALA A 65 -3.15 -7.86 0.52
C ALA A 65 -4.09 -9.08 0.62
N LYS A 66 -5.09 -9.05 1.52
CA LYS A 66 -6.15 -10.06 1.55
C LYS A 66 -7.26 -9.69 0.55
N PRO A 67 -7.73 -10.64 -0.28
CA PRO A 67 -8.83 -10.39 -1.19
C PRO A 67 -10.13 -10.14 -0.45
N ILE A 68 -10.88 -9.12 -0.88
CA ILE A 68 -12.20 -8.75 -0.36
C ILE A 68 -13.29 -8.80 -1.44
N ASP A 69 -12.95 -9.30 -2.63
CA ASP A 69 -13.84 -9.43 -3.78
C ASP A 69 -14.62 -10.76 -3.84
N GLY A 70 -14.39 -11.68 -2.89
CA GLY A 70 -15.06 -12.98 -2.85
C GLY A 70 -14.61 -13.97 -3.94
N ARG A 71 -13.55 -13.68 -4.70
CA ARG A 71 -13.08 -14.52 -5.82
C ARG A 71 -12.04 -15.58 -5.40
N GLY A 72 -12.01 -15.96 -4.14
CA GLY A 72 -11.04 -16.91 -3.57
C GLY A 72 -9.67 -16.30 -3.27
N GLU A 73 -8.72 -17.14 -2.85
CA GLU A 73 -7.38 -16.70 -2.48
C GLU A 73 -6.52 -16.27 -3.68
N ILE A 74 -5.49 -15.47 -3.43
CA ILE A 74 -4.51 -15.05 -4.43
C ILE A 74 -3.19 -15.74 -4.12
N VAL A 75 -2.71 -16.56 -5.06
CA VAL A 75 -1.42 -17.23 -4.93
C VAL A 75 -0.31 -16.26 -5.30
N ALA A 76 0.57 -15.97 -4.33
CA ALA A 76 1.73 -15.12 -4.51
C ALA A 76 2.99 -15.86 -4.05
N SER A 77 4.01 -15.91 -4.91
CA SER A 77 5.29 -16.55 -4.62
C SER A 77 6.31 -15.61 -3.98
N GLU A 78 6.12 -14.30 -4.13
CA GLU A 78 7.06 -13.28 -3.67
C GLU A 78 6.43 -12.35 -2.63
N SER A 79 7.28 -11.74 -1.81
CA SER A 79 6.88 -10.72 -0.83
C SER A 79 7.83 -9.53 -0.87
N ARG A 80 7.30 -8.33 -0.65
CA ARG A 80 8.06 -7.07 -0.58
C ARG A 80 7.83 -6.42 0.78
N LEU A 81 8.87 -5.77 1.31
CA LEU A 81 8.76 -4.92 2.48
C LEU A 81 7.84 -3.73 2.18
N ILE A 82 6.98 -3.38 3.15
CA ILE A 82 6.12 -2.19 3.04
C ILE A 82 6.98 -0.93 3.05
N GLU A 83 7.95 -0.88 3.96
CA GLU A 83 8.93 0.20 4.02
C GLU A 83 10.24 -0.27 3.40
N SER A 84 10.63 0.38 2.31
CA SER A 84 11.93 0.16 1.66
C SER A 84 12.48 1.49 1.14
N PRO A 85 13.81 1.66 1.11
CA PRO A 85 14.42 2.90 0.63
C PRO A 85 14.08 3.14 -0.83
N ALA A 86 13.77 4.40 -1.16
CA ALA A 86 13.55 4.80 -2.55
C ALA A 86 14.84 4.70 -3.38
N PRO A 87 14.74 4.56 -4.72
CA PRO A 87 15.90 4.56 -5.60
C PRO A 87 16.78 5.81 -5.40
N GLY A 88 18.10 5.60 -5.35
CA GLY A 88 19.09 6.67 -5.21
C GLY A 88 19.22 7.55 -6.46
N ILE A 89 20.11 8.55 -6.42
CA ILE A 89 20.28 9.51 -7.54
C ILE A 89 20.76 8.80 -8.81
N ILE A 90 21.76 7.92 -8.70
CA ILE A 90 22.40 7.25 -9.84
C ILE A 90 21.45 6.27 -10.54
N SER A 91 20.51 5.67 -9.81
CA SER A 91 19.54 4.72 -10.37
C SER A 91 18.34 5.40 -11.03
N ARG A 92 18.31 6.74 -11.09
CA ARG A 92 17.23 7.51 -11.72
C ARG A 92 17.67 7.99 -13.10
N ARG A 93 16.69 8.12 -13.99
CA ARG A 93 16.82 8.77 -15.28
C ARG A 93 15.86 9.95 -15.33
N SER A 94 16.20 11.01 -16.08
CA SER A 94 15.26 12.10 -16.36
C SER A 94 13.99 11.53 -17.00
N VAL A 95 12.83 12.02 -16.59
CA VAL A 95 11.53 11.60 -17.17
C VAL A 95 11.51 11.99 -18.65
N TYR A 96 11.24 11.01 -19.53
CA TYR A 96 11.30 11.20 -20.99
C TYR A 96 10.16 10.50 -21.75
N GLU A 97 9.36 9.67 -21.08
CA GLU A 97 8.23 8.96 -21.69
C GLU A 97 6.92 9.61 -21.21
N PRO A 98 6.00 9.98 -22.11
CA PRO A 98 4.71 10.53 -21.71
C PRO A 98 3.81 9.48 -21.04
N LEU A 99 3.03 9.90 -20.06
CA LEU A 99 1.92 9.17 -19.45
C LEU A 99 0.63 9.84 -19.91
N GLN A 100 -0.05 9.23 -20.89
CA GLN A 100 -1.26 9.79 -21.48
C GLN A 100 -2.44 9.61 -20.55
N THR A 101 -3.14 10.71 -20.24
CA THR A 101 -4.33 10.69 -19.38
C THR A 101 -5.63 10.59 -20.18
N GLY A 102 -5.61 10.92 -21.47
CA GLY A 102 -6.80 11.00 -22.33
C GLY A 102 -7.60 12.29 -22.13
N LEU A 103 -7.13 13.20 -21.26
CA LEU A 103 -7.77 14.48 -20.97
C LEU A 103 -7.03 15.58 -21.72
N ILE A 104 -7.65 16.16 -22.75
CA ILE A 104 -7.04 17.22 -23.58
C ILE A 104 -6.46 18.34 -22.73
N ALA A 105 -7.16 18.75 -21.68
CA ALA A 105 -6.70 19.82 -20.80
C ALA A 105 -5.39 19.47 -20.06
N ILE A 106 -5.22 18.21 -19.64
CA ILE A 106 -4.00 17.77 -18.95
C ILE A 106 -2.91 17.49 -19.98
N ASP A 107 -3.18 16.65 -20.98
CA ASP A 107 -2.17 16.20 -21.93
C ASP A 107 -1.58 17.35 -22.78
N SER A 108 -2.33 18.46 -22.97
CA SER A 108 -1.84 19.64 -23.70
C SER A 108 -1.20 20.72 -22.82
N MET A 109 -1.81 21.04 -21.67
CA MET A 109 -1.35 22.17 -20.84
C MET A 109 -0.42 21.74 -19.71
N ILE A 110 -0.62 20.55 -19.14
CA ILE A 110 0.10 20.03 -17.97
C ILE A 110 0.46 18.56 -18.23
N PRO A 111 1.31 18.26 -19.23
CA PRO A 111 1.63 16.87 -19.59
C PRO A 111 2.35 16.16 -18.44
N ILE A 112 1.96 14.92 -18.18
CA ILE A 112 2.54 14.07 -17.13
C ILE A 112 3.48 13.06 -17.79
N GLY A 113 4.67 12.88 -17.23
CA GLY A 113 5.62 11.85 -17.68
C GLY A 113 5.71 10.64 -16.75
N ARG A 114 6.11 9.48 -17.30
CA ARG A 114 6.31 8.24 -16.51
C ARG A 114 7.43 8.43 -15.48
N GLY A 115 7.09 8.26 -14.21
CA GLY A 115 8.00 8.50 -13.08
C GLY A 115 7.89 9.89 -12.44
N GLN A 116 7.02 10.76 -12.96
CA GLN A 116 6.64 12.02 -12.33
C GLN A 116 5.63 11.79 -11.19
N ARG A 117 5.59 12.72 -10.22
CA ARG A 117 4.55 12.80 -9.20
C ARG A 117 3.73 14.07 -9.48
N GLU A 118 2.45 13.90 -9.77
CA GLU A 118 1.54 15.00 -10.08
C GLU A 118 0.45 15.10 -9.01
N LEU A 119 0.19 16.31 -8.50
CA LEU A 119 -0.80 16.53 -7.43
C LEU A 119 -2.14 17.00 -8.03
N ILE A 120 -3.21 16.26 -7.75
CA ILE A 120 -4.59 16.67 -8.07
C ILE A 120 -5.24 17.24 -6.81
N ILE A 121 -5.50 18.55 -6.80
CA ILE A 121 -6.02 19.30 -5.65
C ILE A 121 -7.23 20.15 -6.03
N GLY A 122 -8.14 20.37 -5.08
CA GLY A 122 -9.34 21.20 -5.25
C GLY A 122 -10.44 20.84 -4.24
N ASP A 123 -11.55 21.58 -4.28
CA ASP A 123 -12.67 21.45 -3.33
C ASP A 123 -13.48 20.15 -3.49
N ARG A 124 -14.42 19.91 -2.56
CA ARG A 124 -15.34 18.76 -2.66
C ARG A 124 -16.13 18.84 -3.99
N GLN A 125 -16.37 17.69 -4.62
CA GLN A 125 -17.15 17.59 -5.87
C GLN A 125 -16.56 18.30 -7.10
N THR A 126 -15.28 18.66 -7.11
CA THR A 126 -14.62 19.26 -8.29
C THR A 126 -14.07 18.24 -9.29
N GLY A 127 -14.51 16.97 -9.24
CA GLY A 127 -14.10 15.96 -10.21
C GLY A 127 -12.70 15.35 -10.03
N LYS A 128 -12.01 15.58 -8.90
CA LYS A 128 -10.68 15.00 -8.61
C LYS A 128 -10.61 13.49 -8.87
N THR A 129 -11.58 12.74 -8.36
CA THR A 129 -11.66 11.29 -8.53
C THR A 129 -11.92 10.88 -9.98
N SER A 130 -12.81 11.59 -10.69
CA SER A 130 -13.09 11.34 -12.10
C SER A 130 -11.87 11.58 -12.99
N GLY A 131 -11.07 12.60 -12.67
CA GLY A 131 -9.78 12.85 -13.33
C GLY A 131 -8.85 11.64 -13.24
N CYS A 132 -8.68 11.06 -12.05
CA CYS A 132 -7.87 9.85 -11.85
C CYS A 132 -8.42 8.61 -12.57
N TYR A 133 -9.75 8.44 -12.63
CA TYR A 133 -10.33 7.28 -13.31
C TYR A 133 -10.15 7.32 -14.83
N THR A 134 -10.20 8.51 -15.44
CA THR A 134 -10.08 8.64 -16.91
C THR A 134 -8.71 8.16 -17.39
N GLU A 135 -7.67 8.39 -16.61
CA GLU A 135 -6.31 7.89 -16.86
C GLU A 135 -6.24 6.36 -16.95
N GLN A 136 -7.01 5.62 -16.14
CA GLN A 136 -7.00 4.16 -16.14
C GLN A 136 -7.56 3.53 -17.43
N TYR A 137 -8.41 4.24 -18.17
CA TYR A 137 -9.04 3.76 -19.41
C TYR A 137 -8.39 4.30 -20.67
N ALA A 138 -7.33 5.11 -20.54
CA ALA A 138 -6.66 5.75 -21.67
C ALA A 138 -5.74 4.80 -22.47
N ASN A 139 -5.66 3.51 -22.12
CA ASN A 139 -4.92 2.48 -22.86
C ASN A 139 -5.75 1.22 -23.08
#